data_AF-A0A7C4H9D0-F1
#
_entry.id   AF-A0A7C4H9D0-F1
#
_cell.length_a   1.000
_cell.length_b   1.000
_cell.length_c   1.000
_cell.angle_alpha   90.00
_cell.angle_beta   90.00
_cell.angle_gamma   90.00
#
_symmetry.space_group_name_H-M   'P 1'
#
loop_
_entity.id
_entity.type
_entity.pdbx_description
1 polymer ?
#
loop_
_entity_poly.entity_id
_entity_poly.type
_entity_poly.pdbx_seq_one_letter_code
_entity_poly.pdbx_strand_id
1 'polypeptide(L)'
;MTEVNTQKSSEGQQAMMKIINKAAWLLSEGRVVKISPYMYYVIGRNSKHLVKYEGGRFACTCKGFESKGFCSHVLAVMTLSGLKDASSILDEAVKQRVMKELKALSRRT
;
A
#
# COMPACT_ATOMS: atom_id res chain seq x y z
N MET A 1 37.85 -10.62 17.68
CA MET A 1 37.12 -9.39 17.30
C MET A 1 36.10 -9.71 16.21
N THR A 2 34.91 -10.22 16.57
CA THR A 2 33.82 -10.51 15.62
C THR A 2 32.49 -10.57 16.38
N GLU A 3 31.96 -9.42 16.78
CA GLU A 3 30.63 -9.33 17.43
C GLU A 3 29.70 -8.27 16.81
N VAL A 4 29.99 -7.80 15.59
CA VAL A 4 29.24 -6.65 15.02
C VAL A 4 28.15 -7.05 13.99
N ASN A 5 27.96 -8.33 13.67
CA ASN A 5 27.15 -8.72 12.49
C ASN A 5 25.72 -9.25 12.76
N THR A 6 25.31 -9.47 14.01
CA THR A 6 23.99 -10.08 14.30
C THR A 6 22.88 -9.05 14.53
N GLN A 7 23.20 -7.82 14.97
CA GLN A 7 22.19 -6.81 15.31
C GLN A 7 21.63 -6.07 14.07
N LYS A 8 22.47 -5.74 13.09
CA LYS A 8 22.09 -5.02 11.85
C LYS A 8 21.09 -5.79 10.98
N SER A 9 21.17 -7.12 10.95
CA SER A 9 20.26 -7.96 10.18
C SER A 9 18.84 -7.93 10.77
N SER A 10 18.70 -7.85 12.10
CA SER A 10 17.42 -7.83 12.79
C SER A 10 16.65 -6.51 12.58
N GLU A 11 17.34 -5.36 12.57
CA GLU A 11 16.71 -4.05 12.39
C GLU A 11 16.20 -3.86 10.95
N GLY A 12 16.98 -4.29 9.96
CA GLY A 12 16.58 -4.27 8.55
C GLY A 12 15.36 -5.15 8.29
N GLN A 13 15.32 -6.36 8.89
CA GLN A 13 14.17 -7.26 8.80
C GLN A 13 12.92 -6.64 9.43
N GLN A 14 13.03 -6.02 10.61
CA GLN A 14 11.91 -5.34 11.26
C GLN A 14 11.38 -4.16 10.41
N ALA A 15 12.28 -3.36 9.84
CA ALA A 15 11.89 -2.24 8.97
C ALA A 15 11.16 -2.74 7.71
N MET A 16 11.63 -3.82 7.11
CA MET A 16 10.98 -4.46 5.97
C MET A 16 9.60 -5.03 6.34
N MET A 17 9.49 -5.72 7.47
CA MET A 17 8.20 -6.24 7.96
C MET A 17 7.17 -5.14 8.19
N LYS A 18 7.58 -3.96 8.70
CA LYS A 18 6.68 -2.80 8.82
C LYS A 18 6.11 -2.36 7.48
N ILE A 19 6.92 -2.43 6.41
CA ILE A 19 6.50 -2.05 5.05
C ILE A 19 5.55 -3.09 4.47
N ILE A 20 5.86 -4.37 4.63
CA ILE A 20 5.00 -5.49 4.20
C ILE A 20 3.65 -5.42 4.93
N ASN A 21 3.65 -5.30 6.25
CA ASN A 21 2.42 -5.23 7.05
C ASN A 21 1.55 -4.04 6.66
N LYS A 22 2.18 -2.89 6.39
CA LYS A 22 1.45 -1.71 5.91
C LYS A 22 0.89 -1.92 4.50
N ALA A 23 1.61 -2.58 3.61
CA ALA A 23 1.13 -2.90 2.26
C ALA A 23 -0.09 -3.84 2.32
N ALA A 24 0.00 -4.92 3.11
CA ALA A 24 -1.11 -5.85 3.33
C ALA A 24 -2.35 -5.13 3.89
N TRP A 25 -2.17 -4.27 4.90
CA TRP A 25 -3.26 -3.46 5.46
C TRP A 25 -3.90 -2.52 4.44
N LEU A 26 -3.12 -1.89 3.55
CA LEU A 26 -3.66 -1.03 2.49
C LEU A 26 -4.58 -1.81 1.55
N LEU A 27 -4.20 -3.05 1.21
CA LEU A 27 -4.99 -3.91 0.35
C LEU A 27 -6.24 -4.43 1.07
N SER A 28 -6.08 -4.99 2.27
CA SER A 28 -7.18 -5.62 3.02
C SER A 28 -8.28 -4.62 3.41
N GLU A 29 -7.91 -3.37 3.68
CA GLU A 29 -8.86 -2.32 4.03
C GLU A 29 -9.43 -1.57 2.81
N GLY A 30 -9.20 -2.03 1.56
CA GLY A 30 -9.74 -1.33 0.39
C GLY A 30 -9.24 0.12 0.27
N ARG A 31 -7.97 0.34 0.62
CA ARG A 31 -7.32 1.66 0.61
C ARG A 31 -6.50 1.91 -0.65
N VAL A 32 -6.48 0.97 -1.58
CA VAL A 32 -5.91 1.12 -2.92
C VAL A 32 -7.08 1.21 -3.91
N VAL A 33 -7.15 2.29 -4.67
CA VAL A 33 -8.19 2.52 -5.67
C VAL A 33 -7.50 2.70 -7.01
N LYS A 34 -7.87 1.89 -8.01
CA LYS A 34 -7.38 2.09 -9.38
C LYS A 34 -8.17 3.25 -10.00
N ILE A 35 -7.48 4.27 -10.49
CA ILE A 35 -8.11 5.47 -11.06
C ILE A 35 -7.84 5.63 -12.56
N SER A 36 -6.86 4.92 -13.09
CA SER A 36 -6.63 4.78 -14.54
C SER A 36 -5.87 3.46 -14.81
N PRO A 37 -5.65 3.06 -16.08
CA PRO A 37 -4.88 1.86 -16.40
C PRO A 37 -3.47 1.84 -15.80
N TYR A 38 -2.88 3.01 -15.52
CA TYR A 38 -1.51 3.18 -15.06
C TYR A 38 -1.40 3.96 -13.75
N MET A 39 -2.51 4.26 -13.07
CA MET A 39 -2.49 5.09 -11.86
C MET A 39 -3.43 4.56 -10.77
N TYR A 40 -2.92 4.61 -9.55
CA TYR A 40 -3.59 4.16 -8.35
C TYR A 40 -3.56 5.27 -7.29
N TYR A 41 -4.69 5.45 -6.63
CA TYR A 41 -4.85 6.32 -5.49
C TYR A 41 -4.78 5.49 -4.21
N VAL A 42 -3.82 5.80 -3.34
CA VAL A 42 -3.53 5.03 -2.13
C VAL A 42 -3.78 5.88 -0.90
N ILE A 43 -4.71 5.43 -0.06
CA ILE A 43 -5.21 6.15 1.11
C ILE A 43 -4.48 5.62 2.37
N GLY A 44 -3.42 6.33 2.74
CA GLY A 44 -2.70 6.07 3.99
C GLY A 44 -3.51 6.44 5.24
N ARG A 45 -2.88 6.31 6.41
CA ARG A 45 -3.53 6.69 7.69
C ARG A 45 -3.80 8.19 7.77
N ASN A 46 -2.82 9.01 7.39
CA ASN A 46 -2.85 10.47 7.58
C ASN A 46 -2.78 11.24 6.27
N SER A 47 -2.48 10.58 5.16
CA SER A 47 -2.18 11.20 3.87
C SER A 47 -2.57 10.28 2.73
N LYS A 48 -2.76 10.88 1.55
CA LYS A 48 -3.13 10.18 0.33
C LYS A 48 -1.98 10.32 -0.66
N HIS A 49 -1.72 9.28 -1.43
CA HIS A 49 -0.59 9.21 -2.33
C HIS A 49 -1.01 8.66 -3.68
N LEU A 50 -0.31 9.07 -4.73
CA LEU A 50 -0.47 8.51 -6.06
C LEU A 50 0.66 7.51 -6.29
N VAL A 51 0.29 6.37 -6.88
CA VAL A 51 1.24 5.41 -7.44
C VAL A 51 0.99 5.35 -8.94
N LYS A 52 2.04 5.59 -9.73
CA LYS A 52 1.99 5.57 -11.20
C LYS A 52 2.85 4.44 -11.74
N TYR A 53 2.43 3.83 -12.84
CA TYR A 53 3.24 2.93 -13.64
C TYR A 53 3.68 3.66 -14.92
N GLU A 54 4.99 3.91 -15.05
CA GLU A 54 5.56 4.63 -16.19
C GLU A 54 6.95 4.08 -16.51
N GLY A 55 7.26 3.90 -17.79
CA GLY A 55 8.57 3.41 -18.23
C GLY A 55 8.97 2.05 -17.63
N GLY A 56 7.99 1.16 -17.38
CA GLY A 56 8.22 -0.15 -16.80
C GLY A 56 8.43 -0.15 -15.28
N ARG A 57 8.26 0.99 -14.59
CA ARG A 57 8.52 1.13 -13.15
C ARG A 57 7.34 1.74 -12.42
N PHE A 58 7.19 1.38 -11.14
CA PHE A 58 6.24 2.02 -10.24
C PHE A 58 6.90 3.16 -9.48
N ALA A 59 6.24 4.32 -9.42
CA ALA A 59 6.67 5.48 -8.66
C ALA A 59 5.56 5.96 -7.72
N CYS A 60 5.92 6.40 -6.51
CA CYS A 60 4.95 6.91 -5.53
C CYS A 60 5.30 8.32 -5.05
N THR A 61 4.27 9.15 -4.83
CA THR A 61 4.41 10.53 -4.34
C THR A 61 4.67 10.67 -2.83
N CYS A 62 4.94 9.57 -2.11
CA CYS A 62 5.19 9.65 -0.67
C CYS A 62 6.66 9.90 -0.34
N LYS A 63 6.93 10.63 0.75
CA LYS A 63 8.29 10.91 1.24
C LYS A 63 9.14 9.65 1.46
N GLY A 64 8.50 8.54 1.82
CA GLY A 64 9.21 7.26 1.99
C GLY A 64 9.79 6.72 0.68
N PHE A 65 9.05 6.87 -0.42
CA PHE A 65 9.53 6.48 -1.74
C PHE A 65 10.54 7.49 -2.27
N GLU A 66 10.30 8.78 -2.10
CA GLU A 66 11.24 9.84 -2.48
C GLU A 66 12.63 9.65 -1.84
N SER A 67 12.67 9.30 -0.55
CA SER A 67 13.94 9.11 0.17
C SER A 67 14.64 7.77 -0.07
N LYS A 68 13.89 6.68 -0.33
CA LYS A 68 14.45 5.32 -0.36
C LYS A 68 14.28 4.57 -1.69
N GLY A 69 13.47 5.09 -2.60
CA GLY A 69 13.05 4.39 -3.81
C GLY A 69 12.09 3.22 -3.58
N PHE A 70 11.64 2.98 -2.34
CA PHE A 70 10.66 1.93 -2.02
C PHE A 70 9.74 2.35 -0.87
N CYS A 71 8.48 1.91 -0.92
CA CYS A 71 7.52 2.14 0.14
C CYS A 71 6.40 1.10 0.12
N SER A 72 5.60 1.07 1.19
CA SER A 72 4.44 0.18 1.29
C SER A 72 3.37 0.44 0.23
N HIS A 73 3.25 1.66 -0.30
CA HIS A 73 2.25 1.99 -1.32
C HIS A 73 2.61 1.36 -2.67
N VAL A 74 3.88 1.47 -3.08
CA VAL A 74 4.37 0.80 -4.29
C VAL A 74 4.28 -0.71 -4.13
N LEU A 75 4.70 -1.24 -2.98
CA LEU A 75 4.61 -2.68 -2.72
C LEU A 75 3.17 -3.19 -2.85
N ALA A 76 2.19 -2.50 -2.25
CA ALA A 76 0.78 -2.87 -2.36
C ALA A 76 0.29 -2.92 -3.82
N VAL A 77 0.64 -1.91 -4.63
CA VAL A 77 0.25 -1.86 -6.05
C VAL A 77 0.99 -2.91 -6.89
N MET A 78 2.26 -3.17 -6.61
CA MET A 78 3.04 -4.21 -7.28
C MET A 78 2.46 -5.60 -7.04
N THR A 79 2.00 -5.89 -5.81
CA THR A 79 1.32 -7.16 -5.49
C THR A 79 0.12 -7.44 -6.40
N LEU A 80 -0.58 -6.39 -6.84
CA LEU A 80 -1.74 -6.52 -7.73
C LEU A 80 -1.36 -6.76 -9.19
N SER A 81 -0.15 -6.36 -9.60
CA SER A 81 0.26 -6.39 -11.01
C SER A 81 0.46 -7.80 -11.56
N GLY A 82 0.63 -8.79 -10.67
CA GLY A 82 0.74 -10.21 -11.02
C GLY A 82 -0.56 -11.01 -10.88
N LEU A 83 -1.66 -10.38 -10.43
CA LEU A 83 -2.93 -11.06 -10.20
C LEU A 83 -3.87 -10.92 -11.39
N LYS A 84 -4.44 -12.04 -11.85
CA LYS A 84 -5.62 -12.00 -12.71
C LYS A 84 -6.76 -11.34 -11.93
N ASP A 85 -7.54 -10.50 -12.62
CA ASP A 85 -8.72 -9.83 -12.07
C ASP A 85 -8.44 -8.90 -10.87
N ALA A 86 -7.22 -8.36 -10.75
CA ALA A 86 -6.88 -7.42 -9.68
C ALA A 86 -7.84 -6.24 -9.54
N SER A 87 -8.47 -5.80 -10.64
CA SER A 87 -9.44 -4.69 -10.61
C SER A 87 -10.72 -5.07 -9.84
N SER A 88 -11.27 -6.27 -10.05
CA SER A 88 -12.49 -6.69 -9.34
C SER A 88 -12.24 -6.90 -7.85
N ILE A 89 -11.05 -7.42 -7.49
CA ILE A 89 -10.62 -7.56 -6.09
C ILE A 89 -10.58 -6.19 -5.41
N LEU A 90 -9.99 -5.19 -6.08
CA LEU A 90 -9.94 -3.83 -5.54
C LEU A 90 -11.33 -3.22 -5.39
N ASP A 91 -12.18 -3.35 -6.40
CA ASP A 91 -13.52 -2.77 -6.39
C ASP A 91 -14.36 -3.32 -5.24
N GLU A 92 -14.28 -4.63 -5.02
CA GLU A 92 -14.97 -5.27 -3.90
C GLU A 92 -14.41 -4.80 -2.54
N ALA A 93 -13.09 -4.74 -2.38
CA ALA A 93 -12.47 -4.26 -1.14
C ALA A 93 -12.86 -2.79 -0.84
N VAL A 94 -12.88 -1.93 -1.86
CA VAL A 94 -13.29 -0.53 -1.75
C VAL A 94 -14.77 -0.45 -1.37
N LYS A 95 -15.64 -1.21 -2.02
CA LYS A 95 -17.07 -1.28 -1.70
C LYS A 95 -17.29 -1.69 -0.26
N GLN A 96 -16.63 -2.73 0.23
CA GLN A 96 -16.75 -3.18 1.62
C GLN A 96 -16.35 -2.09 2.62
N ARG A 97 -15.25 -1.36 2.35
CA ARG A 97 -14.84 -0.23 3.19
C ARG A 97 -15.91 0.86 3.20
N VAL A 98 -16.41 1.28 2.04
CA VAL A 98 -17.42 2.34 1.92
C VAL A 98 -18.70 1.93 2.67
N MET A 99 -19.17 0.70 2.49
CA MET A 99 -20.36 0.20 3.20
C MET A 99 -20.19 0.20 4.71
N LYS A 100 -19.00 -0.20 5.21
CA LYS A 100 -18.67 -0.14 6.64
C LYS A 100 -18.69 1.29 7.18
N GLU A 101 -18.10 2.24 6.44
CA GLU A 101 -18.08 3.66 6.80
C GLU A 101 -19.50 4.25 6.80
N LEU A 102 -20.32 3.96 5.78
CA LEU A 102 -21.72 4.41 5.70
C LEU A 102 -22.57 3.88 6.87
N LYS A 103 -22.44 2.59 7.21
CA LYS A 103 -23.15 1.98 8.36
C LYS A 103 -22.73 2.59 9.69
N ALA A 104 -21.46 3.01 9.82
CA ALA A 104 -20.98 3.67 11.02
C ALA A 104 -21.54 5.10 11.14
N LEU A 105 -21.73 5.80 10.02
CA LEU A 105 -22.36 7.12 9.98
C LEU A 105 -23.86 7.06 10.24
N SER A 106 -24.57 6.08 9.66
CA SER A 106 -26.02 5.93 9.84
C SER A 106 -26.44 5.60 11.28
N ARG A 107 -25.50 5.15 12.12
CA ARG A 107 -25.73 4.90 13.56
C ARG A 107 -25.53 6.14 14.43
N ARG A 108 -25.07 7.26 13.86
CA ARG A 108 -24.76 8.52 14.57
C ARG A 108 -25.83 9.59 14.38
N THR A 109 -26.67 9.44 13.37
CA THR A 109 -27.93 10.16 13.15
C THR A 109 -29.08 9.35 13.74
#